data_AF-A0A7V5WLF7-F1
#
_entry.id   AF-A0A7V5WLF7-F1
#
_cell.length_a   1.000
_cell.length_b   1.000
_cell.length_c   1.000
_cell.angle_alpha   90.00
_cell.angle_beta   90.00
_cell.angle_gamma   90.00
#
_symmetry.space_group_name_H-M   'P 1'
#
loop_
_entity.id
_entity.type
_entity.pdbx_description
1 polymer ?
#
loop_
_entity_poly.entity_id
_entity_poly.type
_entity_poly.pdbx_seq_one_letter_code
_entity_poly.pdbx_strand_id
1 'polypeptide(L)' 'MRKIHEILRLRFDCGLSGRDIFRSTSVSRSTVSDYLLRASAAGFSWPFPEGMDEAGLERLLFPSARGGTAGTAFARVA' A
#
# COMPACT_ATOMS: atom_id res chain seq x y z
N MET A 1 -0.63 -8.39 7.11
CA MET A 1 -0.14 -7.00 7.00
C MET A 1 -1.30 -5.98 7.04
N ARG A 2 -1.92 -5.74 8.22
CA ARG A 2 -3.04 -4.79 8.45
C ARG A 2 -2.81 -3.33 8.07
N LYS A 3 -1.58 -3.00 7.70
CA LYS A 3 -1.15 -1.63 7.47
C LYS A 3 -1.44 -1.12 6.07
N ILE A 4 -1.52 -1.97 5.05
CA ILE A 4 -1.81 -1.54 3.67
C ILE A 4 -3.23 -0.96 3.60
N HIS A 5 -4.18 -1.70 4.15
CA HIS A 5 -5.57 -1.31 4.20
C HIS A 5 -5.74 -0.01 4.98
N GLU A 6 -5.04 0.12 6.11
CA GLU A 6 -5.06 1.32 6.93
C GLU A 6 -4.38 2.52 6.26
N ILE A 7 -3.25 2.34 5.56
CA ILE A 7 -2.59 3.39 4.76
C ILE A 7 -3.54 3.95 3.71
N LEU A 8 -4.24 3.06 2.99
CA LEU A 8 -5.19 3.45 1.96
C LEU A 8 -6.41 4.13 2.55
N ARG A 9 -6.95 3.62 3.67
CA ARG A 9 -8.02 4.29 4.41
C ARG A 9 -7.59 5.69 4.83
N LEU A 10 -6.47 5.84 5.52
CA LEU A 10 -6.00 7.15 5.98
C LEU A 10 -5.77 8.13 4.82
N ARG A 11 -5.34 7.64 3.65
CA ARG A 11 -5.17 8.48 2.46
C ARG A 11 -6.48 8.88 1.80
N PHE A 12 -7.38 7.92 1.54
CA PHE A 12 -8.57 8.14 0.71
C PHE A 12 -9.81 8.52 1.53
N ASP A 13 -9.96 7.96 2.73
CA ASP A 13 -11.06 8.25 3.67
C ASP A 13 -10.77 9.51 4.49
N CYS A 14 -9.54 9.64 5.02
CA CYS A 14 -9.16 10.73 5.92
C CYS A 14 -8.39 11.87 5.22
N GLY A 15 -7.96 11.68 3.96
CA GLY A 15 -7.24 12.71 3.20
C GLY A 15 -5.83 13.03 3.73
N LEU A 16 -5.24 12.15 4.53
CA LEU A 16 -3.98 12.41 5.20
C LEU A 16 -2.78 12.41 4.23
N SER A 17 -1.79 13.24 4.55
CA SER A 17 -0.51 13.23 3.86
C SER A 17 0.29 11.98 4.21
N GLY A 18 1.17 11.53 3.31
CA GLY A 18 2.06 10.40 3.58
C GLY A 18 2.93 10.59 4.84
N ARG A 19 3.11 11.84 5.26
CA ARG A 19 3.80 12.24 6.50
C ARG A 19 3.01 11.92 7.77
N ASP A 20 1.69 11.99 7.75
CA ASP A 20 0.83 11.67 8.90
C ASP A 20 0.52 10.17 8.93
N ILE A 21 0.34 9.58 7.76
CA ILE A 21 0.07 8.14 7.62
C ILE A 21 1.20 7.31 8.24
N PHE A 22 2.47 7.62 7.95
CA PHE A 22 3.59 6.84 8.49
C PHE A 22 3.67 6.94 10.02
N ARG A 23 3.30 8.09 10.61
CA ARG A 23 3.25 8.30 12.06
C ARG A 23 2.17 7.44 12.70
N SER A 24 1.03 7.28 12.04
CA SER A 24 -0.08 6.47 12.55
C SER A 24 0.11 4.97 12.34
N THR A 25 0.77 4.55 11.25
CA THR A 25 0.88 3.12 10.91
C THR A 25 2.20 2.46 11.34
N SER A 26 3.17 3.17 11.93
CA SER A 26 4.51 2.62 12.25
C SER A 26 5.13 1.90 11.04
N VAL A 27 5.04 2.55 9.88
CA VAL A 27 5.64 2.11 8.61
C VAL A 27 6.60 3.19 8.16
N SER A 28 7.69 2.82 7.49
CA SER A 28 8.64 3.80 6.94
C SER A 28 7.96 4.71 5.91
N ARG A 29 8.32 6.00 5.90
CA ARG A 29 7.78 6.98 4.95
C ARG A 29 7.97 6.56 3.48
N SER A 30 9.10 5.93 3.17
CA SER A 30 9.40 5.40 1.83
C SER A 30 8.40 4.32 1.43
N THR A 31 8.06 3.42 2.35
CA THR A 31 7.01 2.42 2.18
C THR A 31 5.68 3.06 1.86
N VAL A 32 5.21 3.98 2.72
CA VAL A 32 3.91 4.61 2.53
C VAL A 32 3.84 5.26 1.14
N SER A 33 4.91 5.94 0.73
CA SER A 33 5.00 6.57 -0.59
C SER A 33 4.97 5.55 -1.72
N ASP A 34 5.73 4.45 -1.60
CA ASP A 34 5.81 3.36 -2.57
C ASP A 34 4.46 2.65 -2.78
N TYR A 35 3.74 2.42 -1.69
CA TYR A 35 2.39 1.84 -1.67
C TYR A 35 1.36 2.77 -2.28
N LEU A 36 1.37 4.05 -1.93
CA LEU A 36 0.47 5.05 -2.51
C LEU A 36 0.70 5.22 -4.01
N LEU A 37 1.96 5.23 -4.44
CA LEU A 37 2.32 5.30 -5.86
C LEU A 37 1.78 4.09 -6.62
N ARG A 38 1.98 2.87 -6.10
CA ARG A 38 1.44 1.64 -6.70
C ARG A 38 -0.07 1.59 -6.71
N ALA A 39 -0.72 2.05 -5.65
CA ALA A 39 -2.18 2.11 -5.59
C ALA A 39 -2.71 3.04 -6.68
N SER A 40 -2.10 4.22 -6.83
CA SER A 40 -2.45 5.14 -7.90
C SER A 40 -2.17 4.55 -9.29
N ALA A 41 -1.03 3.86 -9.47
CA ALA A 41 -0.66 3.23 -10.73
C ALA A 41 -1.57 2.05 -11.10
N ALA A 42 -2.03 1.29 -10.10
CA ALA A 42 -2.98 0.21 -10.28
C ALA A 42 -4.43 0.70 -10.48
N GLY A 43 -4.66 2.02 -10.50
CA GLY A 43 -6.01 2.60 -10.62
C GLY A 43 -6.90 2.24 -9.44
N PHE A 44 -6.30 1.99 -8.27
CA PHE A 44 -7.02 1.54 -7.09
C PHE A 44 -8.05 2.60 -6.67
N SER A 45 -9.33 2.21 -6.63
CA SER A 45 -10.43 3.05 -6.16
C SER A 45 -10.92 2.58 -4.79
N TRP A 46 -11.05 3.54 -3.88
CA TRP A 46 -11.72 3.38 -2.59
C TRP A 46 -13.21 3.75 -2.76
N PRO A 47 -14.16 3.10 -2.06
CA PRO A 47 -14.02 2.07 -1.02
C PRO A 47 -13.82 0.65 -1.55
N PHE A 48 -13.23 -0.22 -0.72
CA PHE A 48 -13.00 -1.62 -1.07
C PHE A 48 -14.30 -2.42 -1.25
N PRO A 49 -14.36 -3.35 -2.21
CA PRO A 49 -15.40 -4.35 -2.23
C PRO A 49 -15.31 -5.24 -0.98
N GLU A 50 -16.46 -5.59 -0.41
CA GLU A 50 -16.57 -6.47 0.75
C GLU A 50 -15.84 -7.81 0.49
N GLY A 51 -14.79 -8.07 1.27
CA GLY A 51 -13.92 -9.25 1.10
C GLY A 51 -12.56 -8.99 0.46
N MET A 52 -12.20 -7.73 0.15
CA MET A 52 -10.82 -7.43 -0.26
C MET A 52 -9.85 -7.54 0.92
N ASP A 53 -9.16 -8.66 0.98
CA ASP A 53 -8.17 -8.95 2.01
C ASP A 53 -6.79 -8.36 1.67
N GLU A 54 -5.92 -8.26 2.67
CA GLU A 54 -4.59 -7.66 2.51
C GLU A 54 -3.74 -8.38 1.47
N ALA A 55 -3.88 -9.70 1.37
CA ALA A 55 -3.20 -10.51 0.36
C ALA A 55 -3.66 -10.17 -1.07
N GLY A 56 -4.93 -9.82 -1.25
CA GLY A 56 -5.46 -9.37 -2.55
C GLY A 56 -4.90 -8.02 -2.95
N LEU A 57 -4.81 -7.10 -1.99
CA LEU A 57 -4.14 -5.81 -2.13
C LEU A 57 -2.67 -5.94 -2.47
N GLU A 58 -1.95 -6.77 -1.73
CA GLU A 58 -0.53 -7.00 -1.95
C GLU A 58 -0.29 -7.55 -3.36
N ARG A 59 -1.13 -8.48 -3.84
CA ARG A 59 -1.06 -8.99 -5.22
C ARG A 59 -1.38 -7.95 -6.28
N LEU A 60 -2.26 -7.00 -5.99
CA LEU A 60 -2.66 -5.94 -6.92
C LEU A 60 -1.59 -4.83 -7.00
N LEU A 61 -0.97 -4.50 -5.86
CA LEU A 61 0.11 -3.51 -5.75
C LEU A 61 1.48 -4.07 -6.17
N PHE A 62 1.71 -5.35 -5.91
CA PHE A 62 2.89 -6.11 -6.27
C PHE A 62 2.48 -7.31 -7.13
N PRO A 63 2.04 -7.08 -8.38
CA PRO A 63 1.89 -8.18 -9.31
C PRO A 63 3.25 -8.85 -9.39
N SER A 64 3.31 -10.14 -9.06
CA SER A 64 4.56 -10.90 -9.05
C SER A 64 5.13 -10.88 -10.46
N ALA A 65 5.97 -9.90 -10.75
CA ALA A 65 6.59 -9.73 -12.03
C ALA A 65 7.52 -10.92 -12.23
N ARG A 66 7.03 -11.92 -12.96
CA ARG A 66 7.91 -12.84 -13.67
C ARG A 66 8.70 -11.98 -14.66
N GLY A 67 9.88 -11.56 -14.24
CA GLY A 67 10.87 -10.89 -15.07
C GLY A 67 10.90 -9.37 -14.90
N GLY A 68 11.92 -8.90 -14.18
CA GLY A 68 12.60 -7.66 -14.54
C GLY A 68 12.13 -6.38 -13.85
N THR A 69 13.05 -5.87 -13.02
CA THR A 69 13.33 -4.45 -12.78
C THR A 69 12.64 -3.77 -11.59
N ALA A 70 13.41 -3.70 -10.50
CA ALA A 70 13.53 -2.56 -9.59
C ALA A 70 12.23 -1.92 -9.05
N GLY A 71 11.54 -2.64 -8.18
CA GLY A 71 10.69 -2.03 -7.15
C GLY A 71 11.23 -2.45 -5.79
N THR A 72 11.84 -1.52 -5.06
CA THR A 72 12.52 -1.68 -3.78
C THR A 72 11.85 -2.74 -2.90
N ALA A 73 12.55 -3.86 -2.73
CA ALA A 73 12.07 -4.99 -1.96
C ALA A 73 11.66 -4.54 -0.55
N PHE A 74 10.36 -4.66 -0.25
CA PHE A 74 9.90 -4.82 1.12
C PHE A 74 10.35 -6.20 1.61
N ALA A 75 11.66 -6.31 1.85
CA ALA A 75 12.23 -7.46 2.51
C ALA A 75 11.62 -7.54 3.92
N ARG A 76 10.82 -8.59 4.09
CA ARG A 76 10.23 -9.09 5.33
C ARG A 76 11.17 -8.84 6.52
N VAL A 77 10.72 -8.05 7.48
CA VAL A 77 11.15 -8.23 8.87
C VAL A 77 10.00 -8.94 9.58
N ALA A 78 10.28 -10.18 9.98
CA ALA A 78 9.45 -11.00 10.85
C ALA A 78 9.64 -10.53 12.30
#